data_AF-A0A835PER9-F1
#
_entry.id   AF-A0A835PER9-F1
#
_cell.length_a   1.000
_cell.length_b   1.000
_cell.length_c   1.000
_cell.angle_alpha   90.00
_cell.angle_beta   90.00
_cell.angle_gamma   90.00
#
_symmetry.space_group_name_H-M   'P 1'
#
loop_
_entity.id
_entity.type
_entity.pdbx_description
1 polymer ?
#
loop_
_entity_poly.entity_id
_entity_poly.type
_entity_poly.pdbx_seq_one_letter_code
_entity_poly.pdbx_strand_id
1 'polypeptide(L)'
;VELKEGPLDQFSHEMEPFLRKLGFPVRLNRGIIELVSDHVVCEEGQHLSPEAARALRLLGIKMATFRLHLVCRWAVDEFEVYREGLDLSDIESS
;
A
#
# COMPACT_ATOMS: atom_id res chain seq x y z
N VAL A 1 -4.25 -4.27 7.96
CA VAL A 1 -4.76 -2.90 8.17
C VAL A 1 -6.26 -2.96 8.31
N GLU A 2 -6.76 -2.58 9.48
CA GLU A 2 -8.18 -2.56 9.82
C GLU A 2 -8.61 -1.11 10.12
N LEU A 3 -9.77 -0.73 9.61
CA LEU A 3 -10.41 0.55 9.90
C LEU A 3 -11.66 0.31 10.74
N LYS A 4 -11.79 1.08 11.82
CA LYS A 4 -12.97 1.05 12.68
C LYS A 4 -14.09 1.90 12.12
N GLU A 5 -15.32 1.54 12.46
CA GLU A 5 -16.50 2.36 12.17
C GLU A 5 -16.34 3.79 12.70
N GLY A 6 -16.92 4.77 11.98
CA GLY A 6 -16.85 6.18 12.36
C GLY A 6 -16.53 7.14 11.21
N PRO A 7 -16.43 8.45 11.50
CA PRO A 7 -16.18 9.48 10.49
C PRO A 7 -14.76 9.41 9.92
N LEU A 8 -14.66 9.57 8.60
CA LEU A 8 -13.43 9.65 7.81
C LEU A 8 -13.19 11.09 7.36
N ASP A 9 -12.80 11.94 8.30
CA ASP A 9 -12.63 13.39 8.09
C ASP A 9 -11.49 13.74 7.10
N GLN A 10 -10.63 12.78 6.81
CA GLN A 10 -9.53 12.91 5.83
C GLN A 10 -10.01 12.95 4.37
N PHE A 11 -11.27 12.60 4.08
CA PHE A 11 -11.81 12.53 2.73
C PHE A 11 -12.89 13.59 2.47
N SER A 12 -12.83 14.20 1.29
CA SER A 12 -13.91 15.09 0.81
C SER A 12 -15.17 14.29 0.49
N HIS A 13 -16.36 14.87 0.72
CA HIS A 13 -17.67 14.29 0.40
C HIS A 13 -17.80 13.76 -1.04
N GLU A 14 -17.11 14.35 -2.01
CA GLU A 14 -17.10 13.93 -3.41
C GLU A 14 -16.45 12.55 -3.62
N MET A 15 -15.65 12.08 -2.66
CA MET A 15 -14.94 10.80 -2.74
C MET A 15 -15.81 9.61 -2.31
N GLU A 16 -17.00 9.83 -1.76
CA GLU A 16 -17.89 8.77 -1.29
C GLU A 16 -18.20 7.72 -2.37
N PRO A 17 -18.57 8.09 -3.61
CA PRO A 17 -18.86 7.11 -4.66
C PRO A 17 -17.63 6.28 -5.02
N PHE A 18 -16.43 6.87 -4.94
CA PHE A 18 -15.17 6.19 -5.23
C PHE A 18 -14.82 5.19 -4.13
N LEU A 19 -14.95 5.57 -2.86
CA LEU A 19 -14.75 4.69 -1.71
C LEU A 19 -15.72 3.51 -1.73
N ARG A 20 -17.00 3.77 -2.04
CA ARG A 20 -18.01 2.72 -2.20
C ARG A 20 -17.63 1.73 -3.32
N LYS A 21 -17.14 2.24 -4.46
CA LYS A 21 -16.67 1.39 -5.58
C LYS A 21 -15.42 0.57 -5.23
N LEU A 22 -14.58 1.05 -4.34
CA LEU A 22 -13.43 0.32 -3.81
C LEU A 22 -13.81 -0.76 -2.78
N GLY A 23 -15.08 -0.85 -2.39
CA GLY A 23 -15.58 -1.86 -1.45
C GLY A 23 -15.65 -1.38 0.00
N PHE A 24 -15.43 -0.09 0.27
CA PHE A 24 -15.60 0.44 1.63
C PHE A 24 -17.09 0.56 1.98
N PRO A 25 -17.51 0.09 3.17
CA PRO A 25 -18.86 0.30 3.68
C PRO A 25 -19.02 1.73 4.18
N VAL A 26 -19.21 2.70 3.28
CA VAL A 26 -19.34 4.13 3.63
C VAL A 26 -20.75 4.69 3.43
N ARG A 27 -21.07 5.75 4.18
CA ARG A 27 -22.28 6.56 4.06
C ARG A 27 -21.90 8.04 4.15
N LEU A 28 -22.59 8.88 3.37
CA LEU A 28 -22.50 10.33 3.54
C LEU A 28 -23.50 10.80 4.62
N ASN A 29 -22.99 11.35 5.72
CA ASN A 29 -23.79 11.91 6.80
C ASN A 29 -23.46 13.39 6.98
N ARG A 30 -24.41 14.28 6.64
CA ARG A 30 -24.25 15.75 6.74
C ARG A 30 -22.97 16.30 6.08
N GLY A 31 -22.54 15.68 4.96
CA GLY A 31 -21.34 16.08 4.22
C GLY A 31 -20.03 15.44 4.72
N ILE A 32 -20.07 14.62 5.76
CA ILE A 32 -18.94 13.84 6.25
C ILE A 32 -19.11 12.39 5.79
N ILE A 33 -18.02 11.77 5.34
CA ILE A 33 -18.01 10.35 4.98
C ILE A 33 -17.83 9.55 6.26
N GLU A 34 -18.75 8.64 6.55
CA GLU A 34 -18.69 7.76 7.72
C GLU A 34 -18.60 6.30 7.27
N LEU A 35 -17.70 5.55 7.87
CA LEU A 35 -17.64 4.10 7.74
C LEU A 35 -18.75 3.47 8.61
N VAL A 36 -19.63 2.70 7.98
CA VAL A 36 -20.86 2.13 8.58
C VAL A 36 -20.55 0.89 9.43
N SER A 37 -19.43 0.23 9.18
CA SER A 37 -18.97 -0.96 9.90
C SER A 37 -17.46 -1.07 9.80
N ASP A 38 -16.84 -1.79 10.73
CA ASP A 38 -15.43 -2.15 10.64
C ASP A 38 -15.10 -2.77 9.26
N HIS A 39 -13.94 -2.41 8.71
CA HIS A 39 -13.50 -2.87 7.40
C HIS A 39 -12.02 -3.24 7.42
N VAL A 40 -11.72 -4.48 7.03
CA VAL A 40 -10.35 -4.97 6.88
C VAL A 40 -9.90 -4.74 5.44
N VAL A 41 -8.88 -3.88 5.26
CA VAL A 41 -8.34 -3.56 3.94
C VAL A 41 -7.36 -4.63 3.46
N CYS A 42 -6.51 -5.13 4.35
CA CYS A 42 -5.56 -6.20 4.06
C CYS A 42 -5.08 -6.88 5.33
N GLU A 43 -4.59 -8.12 5.22
CA GLU A 43 -4.00 -8.89 6.32
C GLU A 43 -2.53 -9.21 6.03
N GLU A 44 -1.76 -9.46 7.08
CA GLU A 44 -0.37 -9.88 6.94
C GLU A 44 -0.28 -11.27 6.29
N GLY A 45 0.65 -11.44 5.36
CA GLY A 45 0.85 -12.69 4.63
C GLY A 45 -0.13 -12.94 3.47
N GLN A 46 -1.14 -12.08 3.26
CA GLN A 46 -2.03 -12.18 2.11
C GLN A 46 -1.56 -11.31 0.93
N HIS A 47 -1.83 -11.78 -0.29
CA HIS A 47 -1.58 -11.01 -1.50
C HIS A 47 -2.49 -9.77 -1.53
N LEU A 48 -1.88 -8.62 -1.81
CA LEU A 48 -2.60 -7.36 -1.84
C LEU A 48 -3.37 -7.21 -3.16
N SER A 49 -4.71 -7.14 -3.07
CA SER A 49 -5.53 -6.87 -4.26
C SER A 49 -5.30 -5.45 -4.79
N PRO A 50 -5.54 -5.18 -6.08
CA PRO A 50 -5.45 -3.84 -6.64
C PRO A 50 -6.36 -2.82 -5.93
N GLU A 51 -7.54 -3.25 -5.48
CA GLU A 51 -8.47 -2.44 -4.68
C GLU A 51 -7.85 -2.07 -3.33
N ALA A 52 -7.30 -3.05 -2.61
CA ALA A 52 -6.64 -2.85 -1.33
C ALA A 52 -5.39 -1.96 -1.46
N ALA A 53 -4.61 -2.12 -2.53
CA ALA A 53 -3.46 -1.25 -2.81
C ALA A 53 -3.88 0.20 -3.03
N ARG A 54 -4.96 0.44 -3.80
CA ARG A 54 -5.52 1.79 -4.00
C ARG A 54 -6.05 2.38 -2.70
N ALA A 55 -6.74 1.57 -1.89
CA ALA A 55 -7.21 1.95 -0.56
C ALA A 55 -6.05 2.40 0.35
N LEU A 56 -4.98 1.61 0.46
CA LEU A 56 -3.82 1.95 1.28
C LEU A 56 -3.11 3.21 0.80
N ARG A 57 -3.00 3.38 -0.53
CA ARG A 57 -2.46 4.61 -1.12
C ARG A 57 -3.29 5.84 -0.73
N LEU A 58 -4.62 5.71 -0.78
CA LEU A 58 -5.53 6.79 -0.43
C LEU A 58 -5.48 7.13 1.07
N LEU A 59 -5.30 6.12 1.92
CA LEU A 59 -5.09 6.27 3.36
C LEU A 59 -3.68 6.78 3.72
N GLY A 60 -2.77 6.90 2.75
CA GLY A 60 -1.38 7.31 2.97
C GLY A 60 -0.52 6.26 3.67
N ILE A 61 -0.98 5.01 3.76
CA ILE A 61 -0.30 3.93 4.46
C ILE A 61 0.72 3.29 3.52
N LYS A 62 2.01 3.37 3.90
CA LYS A 62 3.12 2.78 3.15
C LYS A 62 3.41 1.38 3.69
N MET A 63 3.10 0.34 2.91
CA MET A 63 3.30 -1.05 3.31
C MET A 63 4.74 -1.54 3.18
N ALA A 64 5.55 -0.91 2.32
CA ALA A 64 6.93 -1.32 2.07
C ALA A 64 7.88 -0.12 2.09
N THR A 65 9.06 -0.33 2.67
CA THR A 65 10.15 0.64 2.59
C THR A 65 11.03 0.31 1.40
N PHE A 66 11.09 1.19 0.41
CA PHE A 66 12.06 1.07 -0.66
C PHE A 66 13.46 1.41 -0.13
N ARG A 67 14.43 0.52 -0.38
CA ARG A 67 15.84 0.73 -0.01
C ARG A 67 16.71 0.43 -1.22
N LEU A 68 17.64 1.35 -1.50
CA LEU A 68 18.69 1.10 -2.48
C LEU A 68 19.79 0.28 -1.81
N HIS A 69 20.07 -0.88 -2.37
CA HIS A 69 21.20 -1.70 -1.96
C HIS A 69 22.22 -1.73 -3.08
N LEU A 70 23.42 -1.20 -2.82
CA LEU A 70 24.51 -1.28 -3.77
C LEU A 70 24.96 -2.74 -3.85
N VAL A 71 24.84 -3.34 -5.04
CA VAL A 71 25.19 -4.75 -5.25
C VAL A 71 26.67 -4.90 -5.54
N CYS A 72 27.17 -4.08 -6.45
CA CYS A 72 28.58 -4.04 -6.81
C CYS A 72 28.95 -2.66 -7.38
N ARG A 73 30.25 -2.43 -7.51
CA ARG A 73 30.84 -1.31 -8.23
C ARG A 73 31.90 -1.86 -9.17
N TRP A 74 31.94 -1.28 -10.37
CA TRP A 74 33.04 -1.46 -11.29
C TRP A 74 33.75 -0.11 -11.51
N ALA A 75 35.07 -0.15 -11.51
CA ALA A 75 35.97 0.92 -11.92
C ALA A 75 37.04 0.34 -12.86
N VAL A 76 37.80 1.20 -13.53
CA VAL A 76 38.90 0.75 -14.39
C VAL A 76 39.88 -0.06 -13.53
N ASP A 77 39.98 -1.35 -13.84
CA ASP A 77 40.79 -2.38 -13.16
C ASP A 77 40.32 -2.85 -11.76
N GLU A 78 39.15 -2.40 -11.27
CA GLU A 78 38.64 -2.79 -9.95
C GLU A 78 37.16 -3.17 -10.01
N PHE A 79 36.83 -4.38 -9.56
CA PHE A 79 35.45 -4.82 -9.38
C PHE A 79 35.23 -5.24 -7.94
N GLU A 80 34.30 -4.59 -7.26
CA GLU A 80 33.99 -4.82 -5.85
C GLU A 80 32.51 -5.21 -5.71
N VAL A 81 32.25 -6.36 -5.09
CA VAL A 81 30.90 -6.83 -4.79
C VAL A 81 30.59 -6.51 -3.33
N TYR A 82 29.53 -5.73 -3.09
CA TYR A 82 29.09 -5.34 -1.75
C TYR A 82 28.02 -6.28 -1.18
N ARG A 83 27.39 -7.10 -2.03
CA ARG A 83 26.35 -8.06 -1.64
C ARG A 83 26.47 -9.33 -2.47
N GLU A 84 26.92 -10.41 -1.85
CA GLU A 84 26.88 -11.77 -2.45
C GLU A 84 25.55 -12.44 -2.14
N GLY A 85 24.97 -13.14 -3.13
CA GLY A 85 23.67 -13.82 -3.01
C GLY A 85 22.47 -12.91 -3.30
N LEU A 86 22.14 -12.72 -4.58
CA LEU A 86 20.94 -12.01 -5.05
C LEU A 86 19.68 -12.89 -5.04
N ASP A 87 19.76 -14.06 -4.42
CA ASP A 87 18.76 -15.14 -4.43
C ASP A 87 17.44 -14.77 -3.71
N LEU A 88 17.37 -13.57 -3.13
CA LEU A 88 16.23 -13.05 -2.37
C LEU A 88 15.50 -11.88 -3.05
N SER A 89 15.90 -11.46 -4.25
CA SER A 89 15.06 -10.56 -5.03
C SER A 89 14.02 -11.37 -5.80
N ASP A 90 12.73 -11.05 -5.61
CA ASP A 90 11.59 -11.57 -6.39
C ASP A 90 11.65 -11.22 -7.90
N ILE A 91 12.83 -10.88 -8.42
CA ILE A 91 13.09 -10.61 -9.82
C ILE A 91 13.44 -11.96 -10.45
N GLU A 92 12.42 -12.66 -10.94
CA GLU A 92 12.62 -13.78 -11.85
C GLU A 92 13.45 -13.30 -13.04
N SER A 93 14.70 -13.76 -13.10
CA SER A 93 15.56 -13.53 -14.24
C SER A 93 15.09 -14.48 -15.35
N SER A 94 14.59 -13.90 -16.45
CA SER A 94 14.12 -14.62 -17.65
C SER A 94 15.22 -15.36 -18.39
#